data_AF-A0A0K9GDK1-F1
#
_entry.id   AF-A0A0K9GDK1-F1
#
_cell.length_a   1.000
_cell.length_b   1.000
_cell.length_c   1.000
_cell.angle_alpha   90.00
_cell.angle_beta   90.00
_cell.angle_gamma   90.00
#
_symmetry.space_group_name_H-M   'P 1'
#
loop_
_entity.id
_entity.type
_entity.pdbx_description
1 polymer ?
#
loop_
_entity_poly.entity_id
_entity_poly.type
_entity_poly.pdbx_seq_one_letter_code
_entity_poly.pdbx_strand_id
1 'polypeptide(L)'
;MKDKPSALTIIFSIAIIFLSLFYFRRPKPGIFLCIPDGIKVDYPLINLENSEVTAYITYKKETYMRIQYNVLTEETRVNGSIESVKLNRFFRSRIPLNDAECIEMVQRSARFFIENQITNPDTYYAGNSY
;
A
#
# COMPACT_ATOMS: atom_id res chain seq x y z
N MET A 1 -36.14 -50.26 18.50
CA MET A 1 -36.20 -49.07 19.38
C MET A 1 -34.99 -48.21 19.04
N LYS A 2 -35.18 -47.01 18.47
CA LYS A 2 -34.06 -46.11 18.17
C LYS A 2 -33.97 -45.12 19.32
N ASP A 3 -32.94 -45.26 20.16
CA ASP A 3 -32.70 -44.34 21.27
C ASP A 3 -32.40 -42.95 20.73
N LYS A 4 -33.21 -42.00 21.15
CA LYS A 4 -33.09 -40.59 20.78
C LYS A 4 -31.92 -40.01 21.58
N PRO A 5 -30.94 -39.35 20.94
CA PRO A 5 -29.79 -38.81 21.65
C PRO A 5 -30.25 -37.79 22.70
N SER A 6 -29.66 -37.88 23.90
CA SER A 6 -30.00 -36.99 25.01
C SER A 6 -29.56 -35.56 24.69
N ALA A 7 -30.35 -34.57 25.09
CA ALA A 7 -30.11 -33.16 24.77
C ALA A 7 -28.68 -32.70 25.11
N LEU A 8 -28.08 -33.27 26.16
CA LEU A 8 -26.71 -33.00 26.59
C LEU A 8 -25.68 -33.33 25.50
N THR A 9 -25.83 -34.48 24.83
CA THR A 9 -24.90 -34.92 23.77
C THR A 9 -24.95 -34.04 22.53
N ILE A 10 -26.13 -33.50 22.21
CA ILE A 10 -26.33 -32.54 21.11
C ILE A 10 -25.67 -31.19 21.45
N ILE A 11 -25.79 -30.72 22.69
CA ILE A 11 -25.18 -29.45 23.12
C ILE A 11 -23.65 -29.53 23.10
N PHE A 12 -23.07 -30.63 23.60
CA PHE A 12 -21.61 -30.82 23.57
C PHE A 12 -21.06 -30.90 22.14
N SER A 13 -21.77 -31.56 21.22
CA SER A 13 -21.35 -31.65 19.82
C SER A 13 -21.42 -30.30 19.11
N ILE A 14 -22.45 -29.50 19.35
CA ILE A 14 -22.55 -28.13 18.82
C ILE A 14 -21.44 -27.23 19.41
N ALA A 15 -21.15 -27.34 20.70
CA ALA A 15 -20.11 -26.57 21.36
C ALA A 15 -18.71 -26.89 20.81
N ILE A 16 -18.41 -28.16 20.52
CA ILE A 16 -17.14 -28.57 19.91
C ILE A 16 -17.01 -28.02 18.48
N ILE A 17 -18.10 -28.06 17.69
CA ILE A 17 -18.11 -27.48 16.34
C ILE A 17 -17.87 -25.97 16.42
N PHE A 18 -18.57 -25.24 17.29
CA PHE A 18 -18.37 -23.80 17.48
C PHE A 18 -16.96 -23.45 17.96
N LEU A 19 -16.41 -24.20 18.92
CA LEU A 19 -15.05 -24.00 19.43
C LEU A 19 -14.00 -24.26 18.35
N SER A 20 -14.19 -25.29 17.51
CA SER A 20 -13.31 -25.58 16.37
C SER A 20 -13.36 -24.51 15.28
N LEU A 21 -14.54 -23.96 14.98
CA LEU A 21 -14.72 -22.85 14.04
C LEU A 21 -14.04 -21.57 14.52
N PHE A 22 -14.03 -21.34 15.84
CA PHE A 22 -13.39 -20.16 16.43
C PHE A 22 -11.87 -20.30 16.52
N TYR A 23 -11.35 -21.48 16.86
CA TYR A 23 -9.89 -21.73 16.94
C TYR A 23 -9.19 -21.75 15.57
N PHE A 24 -9.91 -21.99 14.48
CA PHE A 24 -9.31 -22.08 13.14
C PHE A 24 -9.04 -20.72 12.47
N ARG A 25 -9.56 -19.61 13.02
CA ARG A 25 -9.26 -18.26 12.54
C ARG A 25 -8.05 -17.68 13.26
N ARG A 26 -6.88 -18.29 13.10
CA ARG A 26 -5.62 -17.57 13.39
C ARG A 26 -5.36 -16.60 12.24
N PRO A 27 -5.25 -15.27 12.47
CA PRO A 27 -4.78 -14.37 11.44
C PRO A 27 -3.39 -14.83 11.02
N LYS A 28 -3.20 -15.14 9.73
CA LYS A 28 -1.85 -15.41 9.21
C LYS A 28 -1.01 -14.17 9.51
N PRO A 29 0.17 -14.30 10.15
CA PRO A 29 1.07 -13.16 10.24
C PRO A 29 1.32 -12.67 8.81
N GLY A 30 0.91 -11.44 8.54
CA GLY A 30 1.18 -10.81 7.25
C GLY A 30 2.68 -10.65 7.13
N ILE A 31 3.34 -11.60 6.47
CA ILE A 31 4.73 -11.43 6.09
C ILE A 31 4.72 -10.37 5.00
N PHE A 32 5.11 -9.15 5.34
CA PHE A 32 5.33 -8.07 4.40
C PHE A 32 6.60 -8.42 3.61
N LEU A 33 6.44 -9.20 2.55
CA LEU A 33 7.49 -9.43 1.57
C LEU A 33 7.62 -8.14 0.76
N CYS A 34 8.54 -7.26 1.15
CA CYS A 34 9.05 -6.22 0.26
C CYS A 34 9.81 -6.90 -0.89
N ILE A 35 9.07 -7.40 -1.87
CA ILE A 35 9.65 -7.73 -3.16
C ILE A 35 9.94 -6.37 -3.80
N PRO A 36 11.19 -6.06 -4.16
CA PRO A 36 11.46 -4.86 -4.93
C PRO A 36 10.83 -5.08 -6.30
N ASP A 37 9.59 -4.63 -6.47
CA ASP A 37 8.84 -4.70 -7.73
C ASP A 37 9.47 -3.85 -8.82
N GLY A 38 10.67 -3.30 -8.60
CA GLY A 38 11.40 -2.43 -9.51
C GLY A 38 10.81 -1.02 -9.60
N ILE A 39 9.72 -0.76 -8.87
CA ILE A 39 9.11 0.56 -8.74
C ILE A 39 9.87 1.34 -7.67
N LYS A 40 10.32 2.53 -8.06
CA LYS A 40 10.92 3.52 -7.18
C LYS A 40 10.06 4.78 -7.25
N VAL A 41 9.84 5.40 -6.09
CA VAL A 41 9.20 6.71 -5.99
C VAL A 41 10.23 7.69 -5.46
N ASP A 42 10.50 8.72 -6.24
CA ASP A 42 11.43 9.79 -5.90
C ASP A 42 10.67 11.11 -5.73
N TYR A 43 11.07 11.91 -4.75
CA TYR A 43 10.45 13.21 -4.43
C TYR A 43 11.45 14.35 -4.70
N PRO A 44 11.72 14.68 -5.97
CA PRO A 44 12.75 15.64 -6.35
C PRO A 44 12.44 17.08 -5.92
N LEU A 45 11.18 17.40 -5.64
CA LEU A 45 10.76 18.75 -5.28
C LEU A 45 9.64 18.72 -4.24
N ILE A 46 9.93 19.28 -3.08
CA ILE A 46 8.97 19.57 -2.01
C ILE A 46 9.04 21.06 -1.73
N ASN A 47 7.97 21.78 -2.08
CA ASN A 47 7.85 23.21 -1.86
C ASN A 47 6.93 23.43 -0.64
N LEU A 48 7.52 23.76 0.51
CA LEU A 48 6.78 24.02 1.74
C LEU A 48 5.92 25.29 1.65
N GLU A 49 6.40 26.35 0.97
CA GLU A 49 5.68 27.62 0.84
C GLU A 49 4.36 27.46 0.08
N ASN A 50 4.40 26.71 -1.03
CA ASN A 50 3.23 26.43 -1.85
C ASN A 50 2.51 25.13 -1.44
N SER A 51 3.02 24.44 -0.41
CA SER A 51 2.55 23.13 0.04
C SER A 51 2.38 22.12 -1.10
N GLU A 52 3.35 22.09 -2.00
CA GLU A 52 3.30 21.30 -3.23
C GLU A 52 4.44 20.29 -3.29
N VAL A 53 4.12 19.06 -3.68
CA VAL A 53 5.07 17.96 -3.82
C VAL A 53 5.02 17.40 -5.23
N THR A 54 6.18 17.27 -5.86
CA THR A 54 6.33 16.53 -7.11
C THR A 54 7.01 15.20 -6.83
N ALA A 55 6.41 14.12 -7.34
CA ALA A 55 6.94 12.77 -7.27
C ALA A 55 7.11 12.17 -8.68
N TYR A 56 8.17 11.38 -8.85
CA TYR A 56 8.41 10.55 -10.02
C TYR A 56 8.32 9.07 -9.66
N ILE A 57 7.60 8.32 -10.47
CA ILE A 57 7.42 6.88 -10.32
C ILE A 57 8.17 6.24 -11.47
N THR A 58 9.26 5.59 -11.11
CA THR A 58 10.23 5.01 -12.04
C THR A 58 10.17 3.50 -11.94
N TYR A 59 10.15 2.83 -13.09
CA TYR A 59 10.28 1.38 -13.19
C TYR A 59 11.43 1.05 -14.12
N LYS A 60 12.36 0.19 -13.69
CA LYS A 60 13.55 -0.19 -14.49
C LYS A 60 14.32 1.01 -15.09
N LYS A 61 14.45 2.10 -14.32
CA LYS A 61 15.13 3.36 -14.70
C LYS A 61 14.37 4.25 -15.71
N GLU A 62 13.15 3.90 -16.09
CA GLU A 62 12.27 4.75 -16.89
C GLU A 62 11.17 5.35 -16.02
N THR A 63 10.91 6.65 -16.18
CA THR A 63 9.83 7.33 -15.47
C THR A 63 8.53 7.16 -16.23
N TYR A 64 7.54 6.53 -15.61
CA TYR A 64 6.25 6.24 -16.23
C TYR A 64 5.15 7.17 -15.74
N MET A 65 5.32 7.76 -14.57
CA MET A 65 4.31 8.64 -13.98
C MET A 65 4.99 9.77 -13.20
N ARG A 66 4.50 10.98 -13.40
CA ARG A 66 4.80 12.18 -12.62
C ARG A 66 3.52 12.59 -11.91
N ILE A 67 3.58 12.74 -10.60
CA ILE A 67 2.47 13.23 -9.79
C ILE A 67 2.91 14.54 -9.16
N GLN A 68 2.08 15.58 -9.29
CA GLN A 68 2.22 16.85 -8.60
C GLN A 68 0.97 17.03 -7.74
N TYR A 69 1.16 17.11 -6.43
CA TYR A 69 0.06 17.22 -5.46
C TYR A 69 0.23 18.46 -4.62
N ASN A 70 -0.82 19.28 -4.55
CA ASN A 70 -0.90 20.42 -3.66
C ASN A 70 -1.73 20.03 -2.44
N VAL A 71 -1.12 20.09 -1.25
CA VAL A 71 -1.75 19.68 0.01
C VAL A 71 -2.83 20.68 0.44
N LEU A 72 -2.68 21.98 0.11
CA LEU A 72 -3.64 23.02 0.51
C LEU A 72 -4.93 22.98 -0.33
N THR A 73 -4.79 22.80 -1.64
CA THR A 73 -5.94 22.78 -2.56
C THR A 73 -6.49 21.38 -2.81
N GLU A 74 -5.80 20.35 -2.32
CA GLU A 74 -6.04 18.93 -2.61
C GLU A 74 -6.02 18.58 -4.11
N GLU A 75 -5.50 19.47 -4.96
CA GLU A 75 -5.38 19.24 -6.39
C GLU A 75 -4.26 18.24 -6.69
N THR A 76 -4.58 17.25 -7.53
CA THR A 76 -3.60 16.28 -8.04
C THR A 76 -3.48 16.42 -9.56
N ARG A 77 -2.27 16.70 -10.04
CA ARG A 77 -1.94 16.71 -11.47
C ARG A 77 -1.07 15.50 -11.77
N VAL A 78 -1.54 14.67 -12.68
CA VAL A 78 -0.88 13.42 -13.06
C VAL A 78 -0.49 13.49 -14.53
N ASN A 79 0.75 13.10 -14.83
CA ASN A 79 1.21 12.89 -16.20
C ASN A 79 1.82 11.49 -16.32
N GLY A 80 1.37 10.72 -17.30
CA GLY A 80 1.75 9.32 -17.47
C GLY A 80 0.89 8.35 -16.64
N SER A 81 1.28 7.08 -16.65
CA SER A 81 0.54 5.97 -16.04
C SER A 81 1.48 4.78 -15.82
N ILE A 82 1.45 4.17 -14.63
CA ILE A 82 2.20 2.94 -14.33
C ILE A 82 1.54 1.71 -14.98
N GLU A 83 0.26 1.79 -15.30
CA GLU A 83 -0.47 0.73 -16.01
C GLU A 83 0.05 0.51 -17.43
N SER A 84 0.66 1.53 -18.04
CA SER A 84 1.37 1.39 -19.32
C SER A 84 2.45 0.30 -19.29
N VAL A 85 3.08 0.07 -18.14
CA VAL A 85 4.05 -1.00 -17.93
C VAL A 85 3.40 -2.39 -17.94
N LYS A 86 2.13 -2.50 -17.50
CA LYS A 86 1.36 -3.75 -17.52
C LYS A 86 0.95 -4.17 -18.93
N LEU A 87 0.76 -3.18 -19.83
CA LEU A 87 0.34 -3.41 -21.22
C LEU A 87 1.47 -3.88 -22.14
N ASN A 88 2.74 -3.74 -21.73
CA ASN A 88 3.87 -4.16 -22.56
C ASN A 88 3.96 -5.70 -22.59
N ARG A 89 3.54 -6.32 -23.70
CA ARG A 89 3.50 -7.79 -23.90
C ARG A 89 4.82 -8.51 -23.62
N PHE A 90 5.96 -7.83 -23.75
CA PHE A 90 7.28 -8.42 -23.47
C PHE A 90 7.59 -8.48 -21.97
N PHE A 91 6.99 -7.60 -21.18
CA PHE A 91 7.14 -7.55 -19.75
C PHE A 91 5.81 -7.94 -19.13
N ARG A 92 5.64 -9.24 -18.81
CA ARG A 92 4.65 -9.68 -17.80
C ARG A 92 5.09 -9.15 -16.43
N SER A 93 5.14 -7.83 -16.26
CA SER A 93 5.44 -7.20 -15.00
C SER A 93 4.23 -7.46 -14.10
N ARG A 94 4.45 -8.17 -13.00
CA ARG A 94 3.46 -8.30 -11.93
C ARG A 94 3.51 -7.06 -11.06
N ILE A 95 3.41 -5.87 -11.66
CA ILE A 95 3.29 -4.66 -10.88
C ILE A 95 1.96 -4.75 -10.14
N PRO A 96 1.95 -4.89 -8.81
CA PRO A 96 0.70 -5.01 -8.08
C PRO A 96 -0.04 -3.67 -8.06
N LEU A 97 0.70 -2.57 -8.11
CA LEU A 97 0.18 -1.21 -7.97
C LEU A 97 -0.55 -0.74 -9.23
N ASN A 98 -1.72 -0.14 -9.06
CA ASN A 98 -2.41 0.62 -10.12
C ASN A 98 -2.13 2.12 -9.99
N ASP A 99 -2.60 2.92 -10.95
CA ASP A 99 -2.37 4.37 -10.94
C ASP A 99 -2.95 5.03 -9.68
N ALA A 100 -4.14 4.62 -9.25
CA ALA A 100 -4.82 5.19 -8.08
C ALA A 100 -4.06 4.93 -6.77
N GLU A 101 -3.52 3.73 -6.59
CA GLU A 101 -2.71 3.36 -5.43
C GLU A 101 -1.39 4.15 -5.39
N CYS A 102 -0.75 4.36 -6.55
CA CYS A 102 0.42 5.23 -6.66
C CYS A 102 0.10 6.68 -6.29
N ILE A 103 -1.03 7.20 -6.77
CA ILE A 103 -1.51 8.55 -6.44
C ILE A 103 -1.76 8.69 -4.94
N GLU A 104 -2.49 7.76 -4.35
CA GLU A 104 -2.80 7.78 -2.92
C GLU A 104 -1.53 7.72 -2.06
N MET A 105 -0.56 6.89 -2.44
CA MET A 105 0.73 6.79 -1.76
C MET A 105 1.49 8.13 -1.81
N VAL A 106 1.51 8.81 -2.96
CA VAL A 106 2.14 10.13 -3.10
C VAL A 106 1.40 11.19 -2.26
N GLN A 107 0.07 11.21 -2.27
CA GLN A 107 -0.73 12.15 -1.49
C GLN A 107 -0.47 12.01 0.02
N ARG A 108 -0.45 10.77 0.53
CA ARG A 108 -0.14 10.50 1.95
C ARG A 108 1.28 10.95 2.33
N SER A 109 2.25 10.65 1.47
CA SER A 109 3.65 11.04 1.70
C SER A 109 3.81 12.56 1.65
N ALA A 110 3.16 13.23 0.72
CA ALA A 110 3.18 14.68 0.60
C ALA A 110 2.62 15.37 1.85
N ARG A 111 1.47 14.91 2.38
CA ARG A 111 0.93 15.41 3.65
C ARG A 111 1.94 15.25 4.78
N PHE A 112 2.53 14.07 4.92
CA PHE A 112 3.57 13.80 5.91
C PHE A 112 4.75 14.78 5.77
N PHE A 113 5.24 15.02 4.55
CA PHE A 113 6.37 15.94 4.33
C PHE A 113 6.03 17.39 4.67
N ILE A 114 4.86 17.88 4.27
CA ILE A 114 4.43 19.25 4.57
C ILE A 114 4.20 19.43 6.08
N GLU A 115 3.49 18.50 6.73
CA GLU A 115 3.20 18.54 8.16
C GLU A 115 4.48 18.54 9.02
N ASN A 116 5.50 17.79 8.59
CA ASN A 116 6.76 17.67 9.31
C ASN A 116 7.85 18.64 8.80
N GLN A 117 7.52 19.57 7.90
CA GLN A 117 8.46 20.53 7.32
C GLN A 117 9.68 19.87 6.66
N ILE A 118 9.48 18.71 6.04
CA ILE A 118 10.53 17.93 5.38
C ILE A 118 10.68 18.40 3.93
N THR A 119 11.82 19.01 3.60
CA THR A 119 12.16 19.43 2.23
C THR A 119 12.92 18.35 1.46
N ASN A 120 13.62 17.46 2.16
CA ASN A 120 14.43 16.40 1.57
C ASN A 120 14.23 15.07 2.34
N PRO A 121 13.42 14.14 1.80
CA PRO A 121 13.12 12.87 2.46
C PRO A 121 14.37 11.99 2.67
N ASP A 122 15.31 11.99 1.72
CA ASP A 122 16.52 11.16 1.81
C ASP A 122 17.35 11.52 3.06
N THR A 123 17.49 12.81 3.33
CA THR A 123 18.20 13.29 4.53
C THR A 123 17.45 12.95 5.82
N TYR A 124 16.12 13.03 5.80
CA TYR A 124 15.27 12.75 6.95
C TYR A 124 15.35 11.28 7.37
N TYR A 125 15.31 10.36 6.41
CA TYR A 125 15.38 8.92 6.70
C TYR A 125 16.81 8.46 7.06
N ALA A 126 17.84 9.06 6.47
CA ALA A 126 19.23 8.77 6.83
C ALA A 126 19.56 9.15 8.28
N GLY A 127 19.03 10.27 8.78
CA GLY A 127 19.25 10.74 10.16
C GLY A 127 18.51 9.95 11.24
N ASN A 128 17.48 9.18 10.88
CA ASN A 128 16.65 8.40 11.81
C ASN A 128 16.94 6.89 11.76
N SER A 129 17.99 6.48 11.03
CA SER A 129 18.43 5.08 10.96
C SER A 129 19.31 4.77 12.19
N TYR A 130 18.71 4.27 13.26
CA TYR A 130 19.39 3.79 14.47
C TYR A 130 19.95 2.37 14.31
#